data_AF-A0A3P3U5J5-F1
#
_entry.id   AF-A0A3P3U5J5-F1
#
_cell.length_a   1.000
_cell.length_b   1.000
_cell.length_c   1.000
_cell.angle_alpha   90.00
_cell.angle_beta   90.00
_cell.angle_gamma   90.00
#
_symmetry.space_group_name_H-M   'P 1'
#
loop_
_entity.id
_entity.type
_entity.pdbx_description
1 polymer ?
#
loop_
_entity_poly.entity_id
_entity_poly.type
_entity_poly.pdbx_seq_one_letter_code
_entity_poly.pdbx_strand_id
1 'polypeptide(L)'
;MELTYRFDPERLEIRETAGDADVEFEITFLQKEPMLEKMRDVQKRFEENDVYTDVLFYMNEGREQQFKVVVRKDFYLDFILALLKHQLLNRVEWT
;
A
#
# COMPACT_ATOMS: atom_id res chain seq x y z
N MET A 1 -2.44 -3.39 20.90
CA MET A 1 -1.60 -4.24 20.04
C MET A 1 -1.12 -3.36 18.91
N GLU A 2 0.18 -3.24 18.76
CA GLU A 2 0.81 -2.42 17.72
C GLU A 2 1.21 -3.34 16.57
N LEU A 3 0.85 -2.97 15.34
CA LEU A 3 1.20 -3.71 14.13
C LEU A 3 2.49 -3.13 13.56
N THR A 4 3.45 -3.98 13.24
CA THR A 4 4.68 -3.59 12.55
C THR A 4 4.87 -4.43 11.30
N TYR A 5 5.42 -3.83 10.24
CA TYR A 5 5.70 -4.52 8.98
C TYR A 5 7.10 -4.20 8.45
N ARG A 6 7.61 -5.07 7.57
CA ARG A 6 8.91 -4.92 6.92
C ARG A 6 8.78 -5.11 5.41
N PHE A 7 9.54 -4.34 4.66
CA PHE A 7 9.71 -4.44 3.21
C PHE A 7 11.20 -4.45 2.85
N ASP A 8 11.52 -4.73 1.59
CA ASP A 8 12.89 -4.67 1.06
C ASP A 8 13.21 -3.23 0.60
N PRO A 9 14.08 -2.49 1.32
CA PRO A 9 14.39 -1.10 1.00
C PRO A 9 15.20 -0.96 -0.31
N GLU A 10 15.71 -2.04 -0.90
CA GLU A 10 16.34 -2.00 -2.22
C GLU A 10 15.31 -2.06 -3.36
N ARG A 11 14.05 -2.42 -3.05
CA ARG A 11 12.97 -2.60 -4.04
C ARG A 11 11.94 -1.49 -3.99
N LEU A 12 11.57 -1.04 -2.80
CA LEU A 12 10.59 0.01 -2.59
C LEU A 12 10.78 0.74 -1.27
N GLU A 13 10.26 1.96 -1.20
CA GLU A 13 10.18 2.78 0.00
C GLU A 13 8.70 3.02 0.31
N ILE A 14 8.30 2.87 1.57
CA ILE A 14 6.97 3.19 2.07
C ILE A 14 7.09 4.24 3.16
N ARG A 15 6.33 5.33 3.02
CA ARG A 15 6.15 6.33 4.07
C ARG A 15 4.69 6.38 4.47
N GLU A 16 4.45 6.39 5.76
CA GLU A 16 3.12 6.41 6.36
C GLU A 16 2.90 7.75 7.07
N THR A 17 1.77 8.40 6.79
CA THR A 17 1.32 9.61 7.50
C THR A 17 -0.08 9.35 8.04
N ALA A 18 -0.20 9.24 9.36
CA ALA A 18 -1.49 9.05 10.02
C ALA A 18 -2.26 10.37 10.11
N GLY A 19 -3.47 10.40 9.54
CA GLY A 19 -4.44 11.47 9.70
C GLY A 19 -5.49 11.14 10.76
N ASP A 20 -6.51 11.99 10.87
CA ASP A 20 -7.61 11.81 11.82
C ASP A 20 -8.57 10.68 11.40
N ALA A 21 -8.88 10.56 10.11
CA ALA A 21 -9.84 9.59 9.57
C ALA A 21 -9.18 8.48 8.72
N ASP A 22 -7.99 8.74 8.20
CA ASP A 22 -7.28 7.93 7.23
C ASP A 22 -5.79 7.84 7.56
N VAL A 23 -5.11 6.98 6.80
CA VAL A 23 -3.67 6.85 6.76
C VAL A 23 -3.23 6.99 5.32
N GLU A 24 -2.34 7.95 5.06
CA GLU A 24 -1.74 8.14 3.74
C GLU A 24 -0.46 7.33 3.63
N PHE A 25 -0.34 6.56 2.54
CA PHE A 25 0.85 5.84 2.16
C PHE A 25 1.45 6.46 0.91
N GLU A 26 2.72 6.81 0.97
CA GLU A 26 3.52 7.10 -0.21
C GLU A 26 4.44 5.91 -0.48
N ILE A 27 4.19 5.21 -1.58
CA ILE A 27 4.94 4.02 -1.99
C ILE A 27 5.76 4.38 -3.23
N THR A 28 7.08 4.33 -3.11
CA THR A 28 8.01 4.59 -4.21
C THR A 28 8.71 3.30 -4.61
N PHE A 29 8.56 2.89 -5.86
CA PHE A 29 9.21 1.71 -6.42
C PHE A 29 10.59 2.07 -6.96
N LEU A 30 11.64 1.52 -6.34
CA LEU A 30 13.03 1.67 -6.77
C LEU A 30 13.38 0.69 -7.89
N GLN A 31 12.70 -0.45 -7.91
CA GLN A 31 12.72 -1.43 -9.00
C GLN A 31 11.30 -1.55 -9.57
N LYS A 32 11.09 -1.06 -10.80
CA LYS A 32 9.75 -1.00 -11.41
C LYS A 32 9.11 -2.37 -11.53
N GLU A 33 9.74 -3.32 -12.22
CA GLU A 33 9.16 -4.65 -12.41
C GLU A 33 9.87 -5.71 -11.55
N PRO A 34 9.14 -6.69 -10.98
CA PRO A 34 7.69 -6.92 -11.08
C PRO A 34 6.85 -6.19 -10.02
N MET A 35 7.41 -5.18 -9.33
CA MET A 35 6.76 -4.55 -8.17
C MET A 35 5.54 -3.71 -8.55
N LEU A 36 5.59 -3.00 -9.68
CA LEU A 36 4.51 -2.17 -10.16
C LEU A 36 3.28 -3.01 -10.53
N GLU A 37 3.48 -4.18 -11.15
CA GLU A 37 2.40 -5.12 -11.46
C GLU A 37 1.74 -5.64 -10.18
N LYS A 38 2.55 -6.04 -9.19
CA LYS A 38 2.04 -6.46 -7.87
C LYS A 38 1.23 -5.36 -7.19
N MET A 39 1.61 -4.10 -7.33
CA MET A 39 0.85 -2.97 -6.80
C MET A 39 -0.47 -2.76 -7.54
N ARG A 40 -0.49 -2.94 -8.87
CA ARG A 40 -1.73 -2.90 -9.65
C ARG A 40 -2.69 -4.01 -9.27
N ASP A 41 -2.19 -5.20 -8.93
CA ASP A 41 -3.03 -6.29 -8.41
C ASP A 41 -3.65 -5.93 -7.05
N VAL A 42 -2.89 -5.26 -6.17
CA VAL A 42 -3.42 -4.74 -4.91
C VAL A 42 -4.51 -3.70 -5.17
N GLN A 43 -4.27 -2.73 -6.06
CA GLN A 43 -5.27 -1.74 -6.43
C GLN A 43 -6.56 -2.39 -6.95
N LYS A 44 -6.44 -3.31 -7.91
CA LYS A 44 -7.56 -4.03 -8.49
C LYS A 44 -8.39 -4.76 -7.43
N ARG A 45 -7.75 -5.37 -6.43
CA ARG A 45 -8.44 -6.04 -5.31
C ARG A 45 -9.37 -5.08 -4.55
N PHE A 46 -8.99 -3.82 -4.37
CA PHE A 46 -9.80 -2.83 -3.66
C PHE A 46 -10.86 -2.18 -4.56
N GLU A 47 -10.59 -2.06 -5.86
CA GLU A 47 -11.56 -1.56 -6.85
C GLU A 47 -12.66 -2.58 -7.19
N GLU A 48 -12.40 -3.88 -7.04
CA GLU A 48 -13.38 -4.95 -7.26
C GLU A 48 -14.34 -5.14 -6.06
N ASN A 49 -14.09 -4.51 -4.91
CA ASN A 49 -15.03 -4.52 -3.78
C ASN A 49 -16.10 -3.43 -3.97
N ASP A 50 -17.36 -3.73 -3.65
CA ASP A 50 -18.57 -2.91 -3.89
C ASP A 50 -18.54 -1.49 -3.25
N VAL A 51 -17.54 -1.17 -2.41
CA VAL A 51 -17.42 0.12 -1.72
C VAL A 51 -16.15 0.86 -2.20
N TYR A 52 -16.35 1.76 -3.17
CA TYR A 52 -15.31 2.51 -3.89
C TYR A 52 -14.50 3.55 -3.07
N THR A 53 -14.71 3.66 -1.75
CA THR A 53 -14.15 4.75 -0.92
C THR A 53 -13.22 4.31 0.20
N ASP A 54 -12.96 3.01 0.32
CA ASP A 54 -12.22 2.47 1.47
C ASP A 54 -10.71 2.58 1.32
N VAL A 55 -10.21 2.43 0.09
CA VAL A 55 -8.82 2.67 -0.27
C VAL A 55 -8.75 3.38 -1.61
N LEU A 56 -8.21 4.59 -1.62
CA LEU A 56 -8.07 5.41 -2.83
C LEU A 56 -6.63 5.34 -3.33
N PHE A 57 -6.46 5.04 -4.62
CA PHE A 57 -5.15 4.96 -5.27
C PHE A 57 -4.95 6.12 -6.24
N TYR A 58 -3.83 6.81 -6.11
CA TYR A 58 -3.38 7.86 -7.02
C TYR A 58 -1.99 7.52 -7.52
N MET A 59 -1.83 7.44 -8.84
CA MET A 59 -0.53 7.36 -9.46
C MET A 59 -0.08 8.77 -9.85
N ASN A 60 1.13 9.16 -9.45
CA ASN A 60 1.61 10.50 -9.71
C ASN A 60 1.90 10.69 -11.21
N GLU A 61 1.16 11.57 -11.88
CA GLU A 61 1.39 11.91 -13.29
C GLU A 61 2.77 12.58 -13.43
N GLY A 62 3.71 11.88 -14.09
CA GLY A 62 5.11 12.33 -14.24
C GLY A 62 6.13 11.59 -13.36
N ARG A 63 5.67 10.77 -12.39
CA ARG A 63 6.50 9.82 -11.63
C ARG A 63 5.81 8.45 -11.58
N GLU A 64 5.82 7.74 -12.71
CA GLU A 64 5.17 6.42 -12.91
C GLU A 64 5.55 5.32 -11.91
N GLN A 65 6.51 5.58 -11.02
CA GLN A 65 6.98 4.65 -10.00
C GLN A 65 6.54 5.06 -8.58
N GLN A 66 5.62 6.01 -8.43
CA GLN A 66 5.11 6.46 -7.13
C GLN A 66 3.58 6.31 -7.07
N PHE A 67 3.12 5.62 -6.02
CA PHE A 67 1.72 5.53 -5.63
C PHE A 67 1.51 6.34 -4.37
N LYS A 68 0.46 7.17 -4.36
CA LYS A 68 -0.15 7.68 -3.15
C LYS A 68 -1.43 6.89 -2.89
N VAL A 69 -1.54 6.30 -1.71
CA VAL A 69 -2.70 5.51 -1.30
C VAL A 69 -3.30 6.12 -0.05
N VAL A 70 -4.59 6.42 -0.06
CA VAL A 70 -5.32 6.92 1.12
C VAL A 70 -6.20 5.79 1.63
N VAL A 71 -5.94 5.32 2.84
CA VAL A 71 -6.59 4.16 3.44
C VAL A 71 -7.42 4.61 4.63
N ARG A 72 -8.73 4.36 4.63
CA ARG A 72 -9.54 4.56 5.84
C ARG A 72 -9.03 3.68 6.97
N LYS A 73 -9.01 4.18 8.21
CA LYS A 73 -8.47 3.45 9.37
C LYS A 73 -9.08 2.05 9.54
N ASP A 74 -10.36 1.89 9.25
CA ASP A 74 -11.08 0.60 9.33
C ASP A 74 -10.52 -0.47 8.37
N PHE A 75 -9.82 -0.04 7.31
CA PHE A 75 -9.25 -0.90 6.26
C PHE A 75 -7.71 -0.94 6.29
N TYR A 76 -7.08 -0.31 7.29
CA TYR A 76 -5.63 -0.31 7.44
C TYR A 76 -5.05 -1.71 7.42
N LEU A 77 -5.63 -2.61 8.23
CA LEU A 77 -5.16 -3.99 8.32
C LEU A 77 -5.34 -4.74 7.00
N ASP A 78 -6.51 -4.61 6.35
CA ASP A 78 -6.78 -5.23 5.05
C ASP A 78 -5.79 -4.77 3.98
N PHE A 79 -5.44 -3.48 3.98
CA PHE A 79 -4.44 -2.93 3.07
C PHE A 79 -3.05 -3.51 3.33
N ILE A 80 -2.58 -3.52 4.59
CA ILE A 80 -1.28 -4.10 4.95
C ILE A 80 -1.22 -5.60 4.59
N LEU A 81 -2.28 -6.36 4.85
CA LEU A 81 -2.34 -7.77 4.50
C LEU A 81 -2.39 -7.99 2.98
N ALA A 82 -3.01 -7.09 2.22
CA ALA A 82 -2.95 -7.13 0.75
C ALA A 82 -1.51 -6.90 0.25
N LEU A 83 -0.79 -5.91 0.78
CA LEU A 83 0.61 -5.69 0.44
C LEU A 83 1.48 -6.91 0.77
N LEU A 84 1.25 -7.57 1.91
CA LEU A 84 1.93 -8.82 2.27
C LEU A 84 1.59 -9.96 1.31
N LYS A 85 0.31 -10.16 0.98
CA LYS A 85 -0.16 -11.21 0.07
C LYS A 85 0.50 -11.10 -1.32
N HIS A 86 0.68 -9.88 -1.82
CA HIS A 86 1.33 -9.61 -3.10
C HIS A 86 2.87 -9.47 -2.98
N GLN A 87 3.44 -9.78 -1.82
CA GLN A 87 4.88 -9.74 -1.54
C GLN A 87 5.52 -8.36 -1.80
N LEU A 88 4.78 -7.29 -1.52
CA LEU A 88 5.32 -5.94 -1.38
C LEU A 88 5.87 -5.74 0.04
N LEU A 89 5.30 -6.44 1.02
CA LEU A 89 5.86 -6.61 2.35
C LEU A 89 6.44 -8.02 2.50
N ASN A 90 7.50 -8.14 3.29
CA ASN A 90 8.18 -9.39 3.59
C ASN A 90 7.65 -10.01 4.90
N ARG A 91 7.14 -9.18 5.82
CA ARG A 91 6.68 -9.62 7.14
C ARG A 91 5.71 -8.61 7.76
N VAL A 92 4.75 -9.13 8.53
CA VAL A 92 3.84 -8.37 9.40
C VAL A 92 3.81 -9.07 10.76
N GLU A 93 3.89 -8.30 11.85
CA GLU A 93 3.92 -8.79 13.24
C GLU A 93 3.00 -7.95 14.14
N TRP A 94 2.45 -8.58 15.19
CA TRP A 94 1.69 -7.92 16.25
C TRP A 94 2.49 -7.94 17.55
N THR A 95 2.50 -6.81 18.24
CA THR A 95 3.13 -6.65 19.57
C THR A 95 2.12 -6.18 20.61
#